data_AF-A0A660VHX3-F1
#
_entry.id   AF-A0A660VHX3-F1
#
_cell.length_a   1.000
_cell.length_b   1.000
_cell.length_c   1.000
_cell.angle_alpha   90.00
_cell.angle_beta   90.00
_cell.angle_gamma   90.00
#
_symmetry.space_group_name_H-M   'P 1'
#
loop_
_entity.id
_entity.type
_entity.pdbx_description
1 polymer ?
#
loop_
_entity_poly.entity_id
_entity_poly.type
_entity_poly.pdbx_seq_one_letter_code
_entity_poly.pdbx_strand_id
1 'polypeptide(L)'
;LVLDACEKGGGGFRFLYPLDMPLEEKIERIAVTIYGADGVDYEPPARKALKAVKEAGLDGLAVCMAKTHLSLSHDPKIKGRPTGFRVPVRDIRVSAGAGFVYPLLGEMRTMPGLPSRPAGENVDIDENGLPVGLF
;
A
#
# COMPACT_ATOMS: atom_id res chain seq x y z
N LEU A 1 25.57 2.72 -16.20
CA LEU A 1 25.32 2.01 -14.90
C LEU A 1 25.03 3.05 -13.82
N VAL A 2 24.57 2.68 -12.62
CA VAL A 2 24.06 3.62 -11.58
C VAL A 2 24.94 4.85 -11.34
N LEU A 3 26.27 4.68 -11.41
CA LEU A 3 27.25 5.78 -11.31
C LEU A 3 27.00 6.90 -12.34
N ASP A 4 26.80 6.55 -13.62
CA ASP A 4 26.51 7.52 -14.68
C ASP A 4 25.19 8.30 -14.44
N ALA A 5 24.22 7.68 -13.77
CA ALA A 5 22.94 8.33 -13.44
C ALA A 5 23.11 9.32 -12.27
N CYS A 6 24.00 9.02 -11.32
CA CYS A 6 24.35 9.92 -10.23
C CYS A 6 25.19 11.12 -10.73
N GLU A 7 26.15 10.87 -11.65
CA GLU A 7 27.04 11.90 -12.19
C GLU A 7 26.30 12.93 -13.07
N LYS A 8 25.21 12.52 -13.75
CA LYS A 8 24.39 13.43 -14.56
C LYS A 8 23.60 14.47 -13.75
N GLY A 9 23.63 14.41 -12.41
CA GLY A 9 22.91 15.32 -11.53
C GLY A 9 21.43 14.95 -11.42
N GLY A 10 20.92 15.00 -10.18
CA GLY A 10 19.61 14.47 -9.80
C GLY A 10 18.46 15.02 -10.64
N GLY A 11 17.75 14.12 -11.34
CA GLY A 11 16.53 14.45 -12.04
C GLY A 11 15.55 15.13 -11.09
N GLY A 12 14.99 16.28 -11.51
CA GLY A 12 14.17 17.17 -10.69
C GLY A 12 13.06 16.46 -9.93
N PHE A 13 13.39 15.98 -8.73
CA PHE A 13 12.51 15.20 -7.90
C PHE A 13 11.33 16.07 -7.48
N ARG A 14 10.14 15.52 -7.65
CA ARG A 14 8.88 16.14 -7.24
C ARG A 14 7.98 15.08 -6.65
N PHE A 15 7.26 15.45 -5.61
CA PHE A 15 6.18 14.63 -5.09
C PHE A 15 5.03 14.56 -6.11
N LEU A 16 4.27 13.47 -6.05
CA LEU A 16 3.14 13.23 -6.96
C LEU A 16 1.99 14.24 -6.75
N TYR A 17 1.83 14.70 -5.50
CA TYR A 17 0.82 15.64 -5.07
C TYR A 17 1.33 16.47 -3.88
N PRO A 18 0.81 17.69 -3.66
CA PRO A 18 1.05 18.47 -2.45
C PRO A 18 0.09 18.02 -1.32
N LEU A 19 0.48 18.26 -0.06
CA LEU A 19 -0.25 17.75 1.11
C LEU A 19 -1.58 18.48 1.41
N ASP A 20 -1.77 19.68 0.89
CA ASP A 20 -3.00 20.47 0.98
C ASP A 20 -4.08 20.02 -0.02
N MET A 21 -3.76 19.15 -0.97
CA MET A 21 -4.72 18.54 -1.88
C MET A 21 -5.83 17.78 -1.12
N PRO A 22 -7.10 17.82 -1.57
CA PRO A 22 -8.17 17.04 -0.95
C PRO A 22 -7.83 15.55 -0.89
N LEU A 23 -8.18 14.89 0.22
CA LEU A 23 -7.81 13.48 0.46
C LEU A 23 -8.29 12.54 -0.66
N GLU A 24 -9.51 12.74 -1.16
CA GLU A 24 -10.05 11.99 -2.30
C GLU A 24 -9.17 12.12 -3.55
N GLU A 25 -8.74 13.35 -3.84
CA GLU A 25 -7.90 13.66 -5.01
C GLU A 25 -6.51 13.07 -4.86
N LYS A 26 -5.93 13.04 -3.64
CA LYS A 26 -4.66 12.35 -3.37
C LYS A 26 -4.76 10.85 -3.73
N ILE A 27 -5.83 10.19 -3.28
CA ILE A 27 -6.07 8.76 -3.54
C ILE A 27 -6.24 8.52 -5.04
N GLU A 28 -7.05 9.34 -5.71
CA GLU A 28 -7.30 9.25 -7.15
C GLU A 28 -6.04 9.52 -7.98
N ARG A 29 -5.25 10.53 -7.59
CA ARG A 29 -3.99 10.86 -8.24
C ARG A 29 -3.01 9.68 -8.25
N ILE A 30 -2.91 8.96 -7.13
CA ILE A 30 -2.08 7.74 -7.04
C ILE A 30 -2.68 6.66 -7.96
N ALA A 31 -3.98 6.41 -7.89
CA ALA A 31 -4.63 5.37 -8.67
C ALA A 31 -4.48 5.59 -10.19
N VAL A 32 -4.71 6.81 -10.67
CA VAL A 32 -4.64 7.13 -12.11
C VAL A 32 -3.19 7.20 -12.58
N THR A 33 -2.34 7.93 -11.86
CA THR A 33 -0.98 8.23 -12.35
C THR A 33 -0.01 7.07 -12.17
N ILE A 34 -0.09 6.35 -11.06
CA ILE A 34 0.84 5.26 -10.73
C ILE A 34 0.30 3.91 -11.16
N TYR A 35 -1.00 3.64 -10.94
CA TYR A 35 -1.57 2.32 -11.27
C TYR A 35 -2.15 2.24 -12.69
N GLY A 36 -2.48 3.38 -13.31
CA GLY A 36 -3.16 3.40 -14.61
C GLY A 36 -4.64 3.02 -14.50
N ALA A 37 -5.26 3.26 -13.34
CA ALA A 37 -6.69 3.10 -13.15
C ALA A 37 -7.47 4.23 -13.84
N ASP A 38 -8.73 3.98 -14.18
CA ASP A 38 -9.63 5.00 -14.72
C ASP A 38 -10.24 5.88 -13.62
N GLY A 39 -10.07 5.48 -12.36
CA GLY A 39 -10.61 6.20 -11.20
C GLY A 39 -10.72 5.32 -9.96
N VAL A 40 -11.41 5.86 -8.96
CA VAL A 40 -11.58 5.25 -7.63
C VAL A 40 -13.06 5.19 -7.27
N ASP A 41 -13.48 4.08 -6.68
CA ASP A 41 -14.85 3.87 -6.21
C ASP A 41 -14.86 3.67 -4.70
N TYR A 42 -15.64 4.49 -3.99
CA TYR A 42 -15.72 4.45 -2.53
C TYR A 42 -16.97 3.70 -2.07
N GLU A 43 -16.75 2.62 -1.31
CA GLU A 43 -17.81 1.92 -0.62
C GLU A 43 -18.40 2.78 0.52
N PRO A 44 -19.64 2.51 0.97
CA PRO A 44 -20.27 3.29 2.04
C PRO A 44 -19.44 3.44 3.33
N PRO A 45 -18.74 2.40 3.83
CA PRO A 45 -17.87 2.53 5.00
C PRO A 45 -16.71 3.51 4.77
N ALA A 46 -16.06 3.42 3.61
CA ALA A 46 -14.99 4.34 3.22
C ALA A 46 -15.47 5.80 3.17
N ARG A 47 -16.67 6.06 2.63
CA ARG A 47 -17.25 7.42 2.60
C ARG A 47 -17.47 7.98 4.00
N LYS A 48 -17.96 7.14 4.93
CA LYS A 48 -18.14 7.52 6.34
C LYS A 48 -16.81 7.81 7.02
N ALA A 49 -15.82 6.94 6.82
CA ALA A 49 -14.47 7.11 7.37
C ALA A 49 -13.82 8.38 6.82
N LEU A 50 -13.96 8.66 5.53
CA LEU A 50 -13.43 9.87 4.90
C LEU A 50 -13.98 11.14 5.53
N LYS A 51 -15.30 11.18 5.75
CA LYS A 51 -15.95 12.30 6.45
C LYS A 51 -15.37 12.47 7.86
N ALA A 52 -15.21 11.38 8.61
CA ALA A 52 -14.62 11.44 9.95
C ALA A 52 -13.17 11.93 9.96
N VAL A 53 -12.35 11.54 8.96
CA VAL A 53 -10.97 12.02 8.80
C VAL A 53 -10.94 13.54 8.58
N LYS A 54 -11.85 14.06 7.75
CA LYS A 54 -11.99 15.50 7.50
C LYS A 54 -12.46 16.27 8.74
N GLU A 55 -13.47 15.75 9.44
CA GLU A 55 -13.96 16.35 10.69
C GLU A 55 -12.90 16.38 11.80
N ALA A 56 -11.99 15.40 11.81
CA ALA A 56 -10.86 15.36 12.72
C ALA A 56 -9.68 16.28 12.31
N GLY A 57 -9.73 16.93 11.14
CA GLY A 57 -8.65 17.76 10.61
C GLY A 57 -7.39 16.97 10.22
N LEU A 58 -7.56 15.70 9.85
CA LEU A 58 -6.46 14.78 9.50
C LEU A 58 -6.35 14.53 7.99
N ASP A 59 -7.06 15.30 7.17
CA ASP A 59 -7.10 15.19 5.71
C ASP A 59 -5.85 15.75 5.01
N GLY A 60 -5.08 16.60 5.71
CA GLY A 60 -3.78 17.09 5.27
C GLY A 60 -2.64 16.05 5.30
N LEU A 61 -2.88 14.87 5.88
CA LEU A 61 -1.87 13.81 5.95
C LEU A 61 -1.57 13.17 4.58
N ALA A 62 -0.42 12.48 4.51
CA ALA A 62 -0.05 11.71 3.33
C ALA A 62 -0.90 10.43 3.19
N VAL A 63 -0.95 9.86 1.98
CA VAL A 63 -1.72 8.65 1.68
C VAL A 63 -0.81 7.44 1.48
N CYS A 64 -1.09 6.35 2.18
CA CYS A 64 -0.44 5.05 2.03
C CYS A 64 -1.45 4.00 1.50
N MET A 65 -1.35 3.64 0.23
CA MET A 65 -2.32 2.76 -0.41
C MET A 65 -2.14 1.30 0.01
N ALA A 66 -3.13 0.72 0.68
CA ALA A 66 -3.10 -0.68 1.09
C ALA A 66 -3.79 -1.56 0.03
N LYS A 67 -3.00 -2.15 -0.88
CA LYS A 67 -3.45 -3.07 -1.93
C LYS A 67 -2.59 -4.32 -2.04
N THR A 68 -3.01 -5.25 -2.89
CA THR A 68 -2.17 -6.37 -3.32
C THR A 68 -0.89 -5.88 -3.99
N HIS A 69 0.24 -6.50 -3.65
CA HIS A 69 1.54 -6.24 -4.28
C HIS A 69 1.71 -7.02 -5.60
N LEU A 70 0.82 -7.96 -5.88
CA LEU A 70 0.93 -8.90 -7.01
C LEU A 70 0.42 -8.33 -8.35
N SER A 71 -0.20 -7.16 -8.33
CA SER A 71 -0.80 -6.49 -9.48
C SER A 71 -0.75 -4.96 -9.30
N LEU A 72 -0.75 -4.21 -10.41
CA LEU A 72 -1.00 -2.76 -10.38
C LEU A 72 -2.45 -2.44 -9.99
N SER A 73 -3.39 -3.31 -10.34
CA SER A 73 -4.79 -3.19 -9.93
C SER A 73 -5.00 -3.66 -8.48
N HIS A 74 -6.26 -3.77 -8.07
CA HIS A 74 -6.66 -4.34 -6.79
C HIS A 74 -6.77 -5.89 -6.81
N ASP A 75 -6.80 -6.50 -7.99
CA ASP A 75 -6.92 -7.95 -8.17
C ASP A 75 -5.54 -8.59 -8.44
N PRO A 76 -5.06 -9.52 -7.58
CA PRO A 76 -3.77 -10.18 -7.76
C PRO A 76 -3.65 -11.03 -9.04
N LYS A 77 -4.77 -11.43 -9.66
CA LYS A 77 -4.78 -12.28 -10.86
C LYS A 77 -4.49 -11.49 -12.14
N ILE A 78 -4.74 -10.18 -12.15
CA ILE A 78 -4.52 -9.35 -13.32
C ILE A 78 -3.03 -8.98 -13.38
N LYS A 79 -2.35 -9.34 -14.47
CA LYS A 79 -0.88 -9.19 -14.61
C LYS A 79 -0.50 -8.18 -15.69
N GLY A 80 0.77 -7.77 -15.68
CA GLY A 80 1.33 -6.84 -16.65
C GLY A 80 0.90 -5.40 -16.40
N ARG A 81 0.49 -4.69 -17.46
CA ARG A 81 -0.01 -3.32 -17.41
C ARG A 81 -1.52 -3.30 -17.67
N PRO A 82 -2.36 -3.52 -16.63
CA PRO A 82 -3.80 -3.45 -16.79
C PRO A 82 -4.28 -2.05 -17.16
N THR A 83 -5.41 -1.98 -17.85
CA THR A 83 -6.12 -0.75 -18.24
C THR A 83 -7.62 -0.98 -18.10
N GLY A 84 -8.44 0.07 -18.04
CA GLY A 84 -9.90 -0.11 -18.01
C GLY A 84 -10.45 -0.56 -16.65
N PHE A 85 -9.72 -0.30 -15.56
CA PHE A 85 -10.11 -0.76 -14.22
C PHE A 85 -10.25 0.43 -13.27
N ARG A 86 -11.21 0.33 -12.36
CA ARG A 86 -11.38 1.25 -11.23
C ARG A 86 -10.94 0.58 -9.93
N VAL A 87 -10.48 1.39 -9.00
CA VAL A 87 -9.94 0.91 -7.73
C VAL A 87 -11.03 1.02 -6.65
N PRO A 88 -11.49 -0.10 -6.06
CA PRO A 88 -12.42 -0.05 -4.95
C PRO A 88 -11.70 0.36 -3.67
N VAL A 89 -12.28 1.27 -2.90
CA VAL A 89 -11.84 1.65 -1.55
C VAL A 89 -12.92 1.21 -0.60
N ARG A 90 -12.61 0.17 0.19
CA ARG A 90 -13.56 -0.49 1.09
C ARG A 90 -13.69 0.24 2.42
N ASP A 91 -12.56 0.66 2.96
CA ASP A 91 -12.46 1.36 4.23
C ASP A 91 -11.23 2.28 4.23
N ILE A 92 -11.20 3.25 5.14
CA ILE A 92 -10.10 4.21 5.30
C ILE A 92 -9.73 4.27 6.77
N ARG A 93 -8.44 4.10 7.07
CA ARG A 93 -7.91 4.16 8.42
C ARG A 93 -6.81 5.20 8.54
N VAL A 94 -6.59 5.68 9.76
CA VAL A 94 -5.61 6.72 10.05
C VAL A 94 -4.56 6.22 11.02
N SER A 95 -3.30 6.41 10.65
CA SER A 95 -2.15 6.20 11.53
C SER A 95 -1.63 7.56 11.96
N ALA A 96 -2.31 8.19 12.92
CA ALA A 96 -2.05 9.58 13.31
C ALA A 96 -0.60 9.79 13.81
N GLY A 97 -0.08 8.86 14.63
CA GLY A 97 1.31 8.94 15.10
C GLY A 97 2.37 8.80 14.00
N ALA A 98 2.05 8.09 12.92
CA ALA A 98 2.95 7.93 11.77
C ALA A 98 2.73 8.99 10.68
N GLY A 99 1.66 9.80 10.78
CA GLY A 99 1.40 10.91 9.87
C GLY A 99 0.80 10.52 8.51
N PHE A 100 0.03 9.43 8.41
CA PHE A 100 -0.62 9.05 7.15
C PHE A 100 -2.01 8.42 7.31
N VAL A 101 -2.80 8.53 6.24
CA VAL A 101 -4.08 7.86 6.04
C VAL A 101 -3.85 6.70 5.08
N TYR A 102 -4.46 5.55 5.32
CA TYR A 102 -4.33 4.38 4.45
C TYR A 102 -5.69 3.82 4.02
N PRO A 103 -6.08 4.02 2.74
CA PRO A 103 -7.25 3.37 2.17
C PRO A 103 -6.98 1.88 1.93
N LEU A 104 -7.96 1.05 2.27
CA LEU A 104 -7.94 -0.40 2.09
C LEU A 104 -8.65 -0.76 0.77
N LEU A 105 -7.88 -1.25 -0.20
CA LEU A 105 -8.36 -1.55 -1.55
C LEU A 105 -8.76 -3.02 -1.74
N GLY A 106 -8.44 -3.87 -0.77
CA GLY A 106 -8.70 -5.30 -0.81
C GLY A 106 -8.61 -5.90 0.58
N GLU A 107 -8.66 -7.23 0.65
CA GLU A 107 -8.44 -7.92 1.91
C GLU A 107 -6.95 -7.90 2.28
N MET A 108 -6.65 -7.30 3.42
CA MET A 108 -5.31 -7.26 3.97
C MET A 108 -5.23 -8.19 5.18
N ARG A 109 -4.28 -9.11 5.14
CA ARG A 109 -3.95 -9.95 6.30
C ARG A 109 -2.98 -9.19 7.20
N THR A 110 -3.46 -8.73 8.34
CA THR A 110 -2.62 -8.10 9.37
C THR A 110 -1.95 -9.12 10.29
N MET A 111 -2.46 -10.35 10.32
CA MET A 111 -1.93 -11.45 11.12
C MET A 111 -1.76 -12.67 10.20
N PRO A 112 -0.52 -13.05 9.85
CA PRO A 112 -0.28 -14.28 9.10
C PRO A 112 -0.56 -15.49 10.00
N GLY A 113 -1.20 -16.52 9.45
CA GLY A 113 -1.33 -17.82 10.10
C GLY A 113 -0.12 -18.71 9.83
N LEU A 114 0.00 -19.81 10.59
CA LEU A 114 0.97 -20.85 10.32
C LEU A 114 0.54 -21.70 9.11
N PRO A 115 1.49 -22.22 8.31
CA PRO A 115 1.18 -23.21 7.28
C PRO A 115 0.80 -24.56 7.90
N SER A 116 0.29 -25.48 7.06
CA SER A 116 -0.10 -26.84 7.50
C SER A 116 1.05 -27.65 8.11
N ARG A 117 2.30 -27.36 7.72
CA ARG A 117 3.53 -27.85 8.36
C ARG A 117 4.38 -26.65 8.76
N PRO A 118 4.28 -26.18 10.02
CA PRO A 118 5.09 -25.08 10.53
C PRO A 118 6.59 -25.39 10.43
N ALA A 119 7.38 -24.41 9.97
CA ALA A 119 8.85 -24.57 9.93
C ALA A 119 9.44 -24.89 11.31
N GLY A 120 8.80 -24.43 12.39
CA GLY A 120 9.21 -24.71 13.77
C GLY A 120 9.24 -26.19 14.15
N GLU A 121 8.59 -27.09 13.40
CA GLU A 121 8.71 -28.55 13.61
C GLU A 121 10.10 -29.07 13.23
N ASN A 122 10.84 -28.35 12.38
CA ASN A 122 12.18 -28.73 11.92
C ASN A 122 13.29 -27.86 12.54
N VAL A 123 12.94 -26.90 13.39
CA VAL A 123 13.92 -26.01 14.05
C VAL A 123 14.46 -26.71 15.28
N ASP A 124 15.77 -26.90 15.33
CA ASP A 124 16.47 -27.51 16.47
C ASP A 124 17.89 -26.96 16.61
N ILE A 125 18.65 -27.48 17.58
CA ILE A 125 20.06 -27.19 17.81
C ILE A 125 20.86 -28.49 17.69
N ASP A 126 21.89 -28.51 16.84
CA ASP A 126 22.75 -29.68 16.64
C ASP A 126 23.73 -29.93 17.80
N GLU A 127 24.51 -30.99 17.67
CA GLU A 127 25.50 -31.44 18.66
C GLU A 127 26.59 -30.41 18.95
N ASN A 128 26.84 -29.49 18.01
CA ASN A 128 27.83 -28.41 18.13
C ASN A 128 27.21 -27.11 18.67
N GLY A 129 25.92 -27.12 19.02
CA GLY A 129 25.20 -25.93 19.45
C GLY A 129 24.77 -25.03 18.28
N LEU A 130 24.77 -25.51 17.04
CA LEU A 130 24.39 -24.73 15.86
C LEU A 130 22.89 -24.90 15.53
N PRO A 131 22.18 -23.81 15.18
CA PRO A 131 20.78 -23.90 14.80
C PRO A 131 20.61 -24.61 13.46
N VAL A 132 19.67 -25.56 13.41
CA VAL A 132 19.25 -26.26 12.19
C VAL A 132 17.79 -25.93 11.86
N GLY A 133 17.43 -25.94 10.57
CA GLY A 133 16.04 -25.73 10.11
C GLY A 133 15.52 -24.29 10.15
N LEU A 134 16.37 -23.29 10.42
CA LEU A 134 16.00 -21.87 10.50
C LEU A 134 15.90 -21.16 9.13
N PHE A 135 16.59 -21.68 8.11
CA PHE A 135 16.67 -21.13 6.75
C PHE A 135 16.62 -22.25 5.71
#